data_AF-A0A7X1GNA6-F1
#
_entry.id   AF-A0A7X1GNA6-F1
#
_cell.length_a   1.000
_cell.length_b   1.000
_cell.length_c   1.000
_cell.angle_alpha   90.00
_cell.angle_beta   90.00
_cell.angle_gamma   90.00
#
_symmetry.space_group_name_H-M   'P 1'
#
loop_
_entity.id
_entity.type
_entity.pdbx_description
1 polymer ?
#
loop_
_entity_poly.entity_id
_entity_poly.type
_entity_poly.pdbx_seq_one_letter_code
_entity_poly.pdbx_strand_id
1 'polypeptide(L)' 'MRIFKYKTFEKWAKKQSMSNDDLKKAIAEIQKGLIDANLGGNVYKKRIGLHDKGYYKK' A
#
# COMPACT_ATOMS: atom_id res chain seq x y z
N MET A 1 -2.53 12.58 -8.98
CA MET A 1 -3.62 11.93 -8.21
C MET A 1 -3.64 12.48 -6.80
N ARG A 2 -4.80 12.89 -6.28
CA ARG A 2 -4.95 13.28 -4.88
C ARG A 2 -5.18 12.03 -4.05
N ILE A 3 -4.36 11.80 -3.02
CA ILE A 3 -4.45 10.63 -2.14
C ILE A 3 -4.71 11.14 -0.74
N PHE A 4 -5.78 10.65 -0.13
CA PHE A 4 -6.13 10.95 1.25
C PHE A 4 -5.87 9.72 2.11
N LYS A 5 -5.35 9.95 3.32
CA LYS A 5 -5.06 8.90 4.29
C LYS A 5 -5.61 9.29 5.65
N TYR A 6 -6.15 8.33 6.37
CA TYR A 6 -6.51 8.53 7.78
C TYR A 6 -5.24 8.63 8.64
N LYS A 7 -5.30 9.41 9.72
CA LYS A 7 -4.18 9.54 10.68
C LYS A 7 -3.78 8.19 11.30
N THR A 8 -4.75 7.30 11.53
CA THR A 8 -4.51 5.94 12.01
C THR A 8 -3.76 5.09 10.99
N PHE A 9 -4.15 5.18 9.71
CA PHE A 9 -3.46 4.52 8.61
C PHE A 9 -2.02 5.01 8.48
N GLU A 10 -1.78 6.31 8.56
CA GLU A 10 -0.42 6.86 8.47
C GLU A 10 0.49 6.34 9.61
N LYS A 11 -0.02 6.29 10.84
CA LYS A 11 0.72 5.70 11.97
C LYS A 11 1.05 4.23 11.73
N TRP A 12 0.11 3.46 11.18
CA TRP A 12 0.33 2.06 10.84
C TRP A 12 1.35 1.90 9.70
N ALA A 13 1.22 2.68 8.62
CA ALA A 13 2.12 2.63 7.47
C ALA A 13 3.58 2.90 7.86
N LYS A 14 3.81 3.91 8.71
CA LYS A 14 5.15 4.19 9.28
C LYS A 14 5.72 3.01 10.05
N LYS A 15 4.90 2.29 10.84
CA LYS A 15 5.35 1.08 11.57
C LYS A 15 5.67 -0.10 10.66
N GLN A 16 5.10 -0.14 9.46
CA GLN A 16 5.38 -1.19 8.48
C GLN A 16 6.51 -0.80 7.52
N SER A 17 7.18 0.34 7.72
CA SER A 17 8.16 0.90 6.77
C SER A 17 7.58 1.10 5.37
N MET A 18 6.27 1.37 5.26
CA MET A 18 5.62 1.68 3.99
C MET A 18 5.84 3.15 3.65
N SER A 19 6.58 3.40 2.58
CA SER A 19 6.81 4.77 2.10
C SER A 19 5.58 5.33 1.38
N ASN A 20 5.55 6.65 1.19
CA ASN A 20 4.52 7.27 0.37
C ASN A 20 4.58 6.80 -1.11
N ASP A 21 5.76 6.43 -1.60
CA ASP A 21 5.93 5.98 -2.99
C ASP A 21 5.44 4.55 -3.18
N ASP A 22 5.62 3.67 -2.19
CA ASP A 22 5.00 2.34 -2.17
C ASP A 22 3.47 2.46 -2.24
N LEU A 23 2.89 3.38 -1.47
CA LEU A 23 1.45 3.63 -1.48
C LEU A 23 0.98 4.16 -2.83
N LYS A 24 1.69 5.13 -3.43
CA LYS A 24 1.35 5.65 -4.76
C LYS A 24 1.41 4.55 -5.82
N LYS A 25 2.45 3.70 -5.78
CA LYS A 25 2.61 2.57 -6.70
C LYS A 25 1.44 1.58 -6.54
N ALA A 26 1.10 1.22 -5.31
CA ALA A 26 -0.03 0.34 -5.02
C ALA A 26 -1.35 0.91 -5.56
N ILE A 27 -1.60 2.20 -5.42
CA ILE A 27 -2.81 2.83 -5.95
C ILE A 27 -2.80 2.84 -7.48
N ALA A 28 -1.65 3.13 -8.12
CA ALA A 28 -1.54 3.07 -9.58
C ALA A 28 -1.80 1.65 -10.12
N GLU A 29 -1.38 0.61 -9.39
CA GLU A 29 -1.70 -0.78 -9.69
C GLU A 29 -3.19 -1.07 -9.53
N ILE A 30 -3.82 -0.62 -8.43
CA ILE A 30 -5.27 -0.76 -8.21
C ILE A 30 -6.06 -0.09 -9.35
N GLN A 31 -5.65 1.09 -9.79
CA GLN A 31 -6.28 1.80 -10.92
C GLN A 31 -6.18 1.05 -12.24
N LYS A 32 -5.16 0.20 -12.41
CA LYS A 32 -4.98 -0.69 -13.57
C LYS A 32 -5.71 -2.04 -13.41
N GLY A 33 -6.47 -2.22 -12.34
CA GLY A 33 -7.16 -3.48 -12.02
C GLY A 33 -6.25 -4.55 -11.39
N LEU A 34 -5.01 -4.22 -11.04
CA LEU A 34 -4.09 -5.14 -10.38
C LEU A 34 -4.37 -5.19 -8.87
N ILE A 35 -5.49 -5.83 -8.53
CA ILE A 35 -6.00 -5.98 -7.16
C ILE A 35 -5.94 -7.44 -6.71
N ASP A 36 -5.78 -7.68 -5.41
CA ASP A 36 -5.92 -9.05 -4.87
C ASP A 36 -7.40 -9.44 -4.72
N ALA A 37 -8.25 -8.48 -4.34
CA ALA A 37 -9.69 -8.69 -4.24
C ALA A 37 -10.46 -7.36 -4.32
N ASN A 38 -11.63 -7.40 -4.95
CA ASN A 38 -12.68 -6.39 -4.76
C ASN A 38 -13.60 -6.88 -3.64
N LEU A 39 -13.73 -6.10 -2.57
CA LEU A 39 -14.54 -6.44 -1.39
C LEU A 39 -15.96 -5.87 -1.47
N GLY A 40 -16.32 -5.20 -2.57
CA GLY A 40 -17.60 -4.49 -2.73
C GLY A 40 -17.57 -3.08 -2.11
N GLY A 41 -18.60 -2.28 -2.40
CA GLY A 41 -18.75 -0.94 -1.80
C GLY A 41 -17.58 0.01 -2.04
N ASN A 42 -16.87 -0.11 -3.16
CA ASN A 42 -15.63 0.63 -3.49
C ASN A 42 -14.45 0.33 -2.55
N VAL A 43 -14.43 -0.85 -1.92
CA VAL A 43 -13.34 -1.31 -1.05
C VAL A 43 -12.49 -2.36 -1.80
N TYR A 44 -11.19 -2.11 -1.88
CA TYR A 44 -10.24 -2.97 -2.60
C TYR A 44 -9.13 -3.45 -1.66
N LYS A 45 -8.72 -4.70 -1.83
CA LYS A 45 -7.58 -5.30 -1.12
C LYS A 45 -6.39 -5.40 -2.06
N LYS A 46 -5.23 -4.96 -1.56
CA LYS A 46 -3.94 -5.07 -2.24
C LYS A 46 -2.85 -5.50 -1.25
N ARG A 47 -2.08 -6.53 -1.62
CA ARG A 47 -0.84 -6.94 -0.96
C ARG A 47 0.31 -6.16 -1.57
N ILE A 48 1.13 -5.58 -0.70
CA ILE A 48 2.29 -4.79 -1.07
C ILE A 48 3.50 -5.49 -0.45
N GLY A 49 4.47 -5.86 -1.27
CA GLY A 49 5.78 -6.28 -0.78
C GLY A 49 6.56 -5.06 -0.34
N LEU A 50 6.75 -4.90 0.98
CA LEU A 50 7.56 -3.83 1.53
C LEU A 50 9.02 -4.29 1.53
N HIS A 51 9.91 -3.45 0.99
CA HIS A 51 11.35 -3.66 1.09
C HIS A 51 11.72 -3.60 2.59
N ASP A 52 12.60 -4.49 3.04
CA ASP A 52 13.08 -4.70 4.44
C ASP A 52 12.40 -5.76 5.32
N LYS A 53 11.84 -6.84 4.74
CA LYS A 53 11.72 -8.14 5.44
C LYS A 53 12.40 -9.31 4.73
N GLY A 54 13.25 -9.02 3.75
CA GLY A 54 14.26 -9.94 3.23
C GLY A 54 15.62 -9.44 3.68
N TYR A 55 16.31 -10.19 4.53
CA TYR A 55 17.66 -9.88 5.01
C TYR A 55 18.62 -9.58 3.86
N TYR A 56 19.04 -8.33 3.71
CA TYR A 56 20.34 -8.02 3.11
C TYR A 56 21.27 -7.59 4.24
N LYS A 57 21.88 -8.59 4.88
CA LYS A 57 23.19 -8.38 5.51
C LYS A 57 24.19 -8.22 4.37
N LYS A 58 24.86 -7.08 4.31
CA LYS A 58 26.18 -6.97 3.69
C LYS A 58 27.19 -6.76 4.81
#